data_AF-A0A8T5XPB0-F1
#
_entry.id   AF-A0A8T5XPB0-F1
#
_cell.length_a   1.000
_cell.length_b   1.000
_cell.length_c   1.000
_cell.angle_alpha   90.00
_cell.angle_beta   90.00
_cell.angle_gamma   90.00
#
_symmetry.space_group_name_H-M   'P 1'
#
loop_
_entity.id
_entity.type
_entity.pdbx_description
1 polymer ?
#
loop_
_entity_poly.entity_id
_entity_poly.type
_entity_poly.pdbx_seq_one_letter_code
_entity_poly.pdbx_strand_id
1 'polypeptide(L)'
;MKKQKVLITSLVILMMLTLIFALNVSAVSEEKHEYLQEAKILLQKRTKVMNDAIYENKKLSLVKKELEKIEKGSCYDWDIEVIENFRKNPTDYCYVHDFKVSEVKNIDIKDNMINFKLLITWNIEDYNGKMEIKEKYNLKIVKLEDSFYIEKFDIIK
;
A
#
# COMPACT_ATOMS: atom_id res chain seq x y z
N MET A 1 48.71 -24.88 21.45
CA MET A 1 47.47 -24.63 22.24
C MET A 1 46.94 -23.18 22.15
N LYS A 2 47.70 -22.11 22.47
CA LYS A 2 47.18 -20.72 22.42
C LYS A 2 46.62 -20.30 21.04
N LYS A 3 47.36 -20.52 19.95
CA LYS A 3 46.91 -20.19 18.57
C LYS A 3 45.62 -20.90 18.17
N GLN A 4 45.47 -22.16 18.57
CA GLN A 4 44.30 -22.99 18.26
C GLN A 4 43.04 -22.49 19.00
N LYS A 5 43.20 -22.06 20.27
CA LYS A 5 42.11 -21.41 21.03
C LYS A 5 41.68 -20.09 20.39
N VAL A 6 42.62 -19.24 19.99
CA VAL A 6 42.34 -17.97 19.30
C VAL A 6 41.56 -18.21 18.00
N LEU A 7 41.95 -19.22 17.22
CA LEU A 7 41.32 -19.56 15.94
C LEU A 7 39.88 -20.07 16.11
N ILE A 8 39.63 -20.89 17.14
CA ILE A 8 38.29 -21.34 17.51
C ILE A 8 37.44 -20.15 17.99
N THR A 9 37.98 -19.30 18.85
CA THR A 9 37.28 -18.09 19.33
C THR A 9 36.92 -17.16 18.17
N SER A 10 37.82 -16.93 17.22
CA SER A 10 37.52 -16.11 16.04
C SER A 10 36.44 -16.73 15.15
N LEU A 11 36.41 -18.06 15.01
CA LEU A 11 35.39 -18.77 14.25
C LEU A 11 34.00 -18.62 14.90
N VAL A 12 33.93 -18.77 16.22
CA VAL A 12 32.68 -18.62 16.98
C VAL A 12 32.15 -17.18 16.90
N ILE A 13 33.03 -16.18 16.98
CA ILE A 13 32.65 -14.77 16.80
C ILE A 13 32.11 -14.54 15.39
N LEU A 14 32.79 -15.06 14.36
CA LEU A 14 32.33 -14.93 12.97
C LEU A 14 30.95 -15.56 12.77
N MET A 15 30.73 -16.76 13.31
CA MET A 15 29.42 -17.44 13.26
C MET A 15 28.32 -16.62 13.95
N MET A 16 28.61 -16.04 15.12
CA MET A 16 27.67 -15.16 15.82
C MET A 16 27.33 -13.91 14.99
N LEU A 17 28.33 -13.27 14.37
CA LEU A 17 28.11 -12.10 13.52
C LEU A 17 27.25 -12.44 12.30
N THR A 18 27.50 -13.58 11.64
CA THR A 18 26.67 -14.03 10.52
C THR A 18 25.24 -14.34 10.93
N LEU A 19 25.04 -14.90 12.13
CA LEU A 19 23.71 -15.18 12.67
C LEU A 19 22.94 -13.89 12.95
N ILE A 20 23.58 -12.91 13.60
CA ILE A 20 22.97 -11.59 13.86
C ILE A 20 22.59 -10.92 12.54
N PHE A 21 23.47 -10.95 11.54
CA PHE A 21 23.16 -10.39 10.22
C PHE A 21 21.98 -11.10 9.55
N ALA A 22 21.93 -12.43 9.58
CA ALA A 22 20.83 -13.20 9.00
C ALA A 22 19.50 -12.87 9.69
N LEU A 23 19.48 -12.81 11.03
CA LEU A 23 18.28 -12.47 11.80
C LEU A 23 17.77 -11.05 11.46
N ASN A 24 18.68 -10.08 11.36
CA ASN A 24 18.32 -8.71 10.99
C ASN A 24 17.74 -8.64 9.57
N VAL A 25 18.31 -9.35 8.61
CA VAL A 25 17.79 -9.39 7.22
C VAL A 25 16.40 -10.03 7.18
N SER A 26 16.19 -11.13 7.91
CA SER A 26 14.89 -11.78 8.01
C SER A 26 13.83 -10.86 8.62
N ALA A 27 14.13 -10.20 9.74
CA ALA A 27 13.20 -9.27 10.39
C ALA A 27 12.77 -8.12 9.46
N VAL A 28 13.72 -7.50 8.75
CA VAL A 28 13.42 -6.44 7.78
C VAL A 28 12.55 -6.94 6.63
N SER A 29 12.75 -8.20 6.20
CA SER A 29 11.94 -8.79 5.13
C SER A 29 10.49 -9.07 5.56
N GLU A 30 10.29 -9.50 6.81
CA GLU A 30 8.99 -9.78 7.40
C GLU A 30 8.19 -8.49 7.60
N GLU A 31 8.83 -7.46 8.15
CA GLU A 31 8.23 -6.13 8.33
C GLU A 31 7.77 -5.53 6.98
N LYS A 32 8.63 -5.60 5.96
CA LYS A 32 8.27 -5.15 4.60
C LYS A 32 7.10 -5.93 4.01
N HIS A 33 6.99 -7.22 4.32
CA HIS A 33 5.87 -8.04 3.88
C HIS A 33 4.57 -7.61 4.55
N GLU A 34 4.59 -7.38 5.87
CA GLU A 34 3.44 -6.90 6.65
C GLU A 34 2.91 -5.58 6.09
N TYR A 35 3.77 -4.59 5.89
CA TYR A 35 3.35 -3.30 5.35
C TYR A 35 2.77 -3.40 3.94
N LEU A 36 3.27 -4.31 3.11
CA LEU A 36 2.69 -4.56 1.79
C LEU A 36 1.30 -5.20 1.89
N GLN A 37 1.04 -6.06 2.87
CA GLN A 37 -0.31 -6.61 3.08
C GLN A 37 -1.27 -5.53 3.55
N GLU A 38 -0.86 -4.69 4.49
CA GLU A 38 -1.66 -3.54 4.94
C GLU A 38 -1.98 -2.59 3.79
N ALA A 39 -1.01 -2.31 2.92
CA ALA A 39 -1.21 -1.52 1.71
C ALA A 39 -2.30 -2.11 0.80
N LYS A 40 -2.28 -3.42 0.57
CA LYS A 40 -3.29 -4.11 -0.25
C LYS A 40 -4.67 -4.04 0.40
N ILE A 41 -4.77 -4.26 1.71
CA ILE A 41 -6.03 -4.19 2.45
C ILE A 41 -6.63 -2.79 2.35
N LEU A 42 -5.82 -1.75 2.53
CA LEU A 42 -6.27 -0.37 2.41
C LEU A 42 -6.75 -0.04 0.99
N LEU A 43 -5.99 -0.42 -0.03
CA LEU A 43 -6.38 -0.22 -1.44
C LEU A 43 -7.67 -0.98 -1.79
N GLN A 44 -7.86 -2.20 -1.28
CA GLN A 44 -9.10 -2.97 -1.46
C GLN A 44 -10.30 -2.27 -0.83
N LYS A 45 -10.16 -1.81 0.43
CA LYS A 45 -11.21 -1.05 1.12
C LYS A 45 -11.54 0.23 0.36
N ARG A 46 -10.53 1.01 -0.03
CA ARG A 46 -10.67 2.24 -0.82
C ARG A 46 -11.44 1.99 -2.11
N THR A 47 -11.00 1.00 -2.90
CA THR A 47 -11.64 0.63 -4.18
C THR A 47 -13.12 0.32 -3.98
N LYS A 48 -13.46 -0.47 -2.95
CA LYS A 48 -14.85 -0.78 -2.62
C LYS A 48 -15.65 0.48 -2.29
N VAL A 49 -15.12 1.36 -1.44
CA VAL A 49 -15.81 2.60 -1.05
C VAL A 49 -16.05 3.50 -2.26
N MET A 50 -15.07 3.60 -3.17
CA MET A 50 -15.20 4.37 -4.41
C MET A 50 -16.26 3.78 -5.35
N ASN A 51 -16.26 2.45 -5.57
CA ASN A 51 -17.31 1.80 -6.35
C ASN A 51 -18.70 2.01 -5.74
N ASP A 52 -18.85 1.78 -4.43
CA ASP A 52 -20.11 2.00 -3.73
C ASP A 52 -20.60 3.47 -3.87
N ALA A 53 -19.67 4.43 -3.82
CA ALA A 53 -19.97 5.84 -3.94
C ALA A 53 -20.47 6.23 -5.34
N ILE A 54 -19.93 5.59 -6.38
CA ILE A 54 -20.20 5.89 -7.79
C ILE A 54 -21.43 5.12 -8.30
N TYR A 55 -21.52 3.81 -8.01
CA TYR A 55 -22.51 2.92 -8.63
C TYR A 55 -23.67 2.54 -7.72
N GLU A 56 -23.45 2.46 -6.40
CA GLU A 56 -24.48 2.03 -5.44
C GLU A 56 -25.23 3.21 -4.79
N ASN A 57 -24.99 4.44 -5.28
CA ASN A 57 -25.59 5.68 -4.78
C ASN A 57 -25.48 5.82 -3.24
N LYS A 58 -24.38 5.34 -2.66
CA LYS A 58 -24.15 5.38 -1.21
C LYS A 58 -24.16 6.83 -0.71
N LYS A 59 -24.74 7.10 0.46
CA LYS A 59 -24.80 8.48 0.99
C LYS A 59 -23.39 9.03 1.22
N LEU A 60 -23.14 10.27 0.78
CA LEU A 60 -21.81 10.91 0.90
C LEU A 60 -21.29 10.94 2.34
N SER A 61 -22.18 11.13 3.33
CA SER A 61 -21.82 11.11 4.74
C SER A 61 -21.32 9.74 5.23
N LEU A 62 -21.79 8.64 4.63
CA LEU A 62 -21.29 7.30 4.92
C LEU A 62 -19.96 7.05 4.22
N VAL A 63 -19.84 7.49 2.96
CA VAL A 63 -18.59 7.43 2.19
C VAL A 63 -17.46 8.16 2.93
N LYS A 64 -17.69 9.40 3.36
CA LYS A 64 -16.74 10.19 4.18
C LYS A 64 -16.27 9.43 5.42
N LYS A 65 -17.21 8.87 6.19
CA LYS A 65 -16.91 8.08 7.39
C LYS A 65 -16.12 6.80 7.13
N GLU A 66 -16.27 6.19 5.96
CA GLU A 66 -15.53 4.99 5.59
C GLU A 66 -14.14 5.34 5.06
N LEU A 67 -14.02 6.37 4.22
CA LEU A 67 -12.73 6.87 3.74
C LEU A 67 -11.85 7.39 4.90
N GLU A 68 -12.43 8.07 5.90
CA GLU A 68 -11.69 8.55 7.09
C GLU A 68 -11.00 7.44 7.91
N LYS A 69 -11.45 6.18 7.76
CA LYS A 69 -10.87 5.00 8.42
C LYS A 69 -9.71 4.39 7.63
N ILE A 70 -9.51 4.80 6.38
CA ILE A 70 -8.51 4.21 5.47
C ILE A 70 -7.58 5.25 4.86
N GLU A 71 -7.96 6.52 4.86
CA GLU A 71 -7.23 7.63 4.25
C GLU A 71 -7.07 8.81 5.22
N LYS A 72 -6.00 9.58 5.00
CA LYS A 72 -5.71 10.84 5.66
C LYS A 72 -5.12 11.83 4.66
N GLY A 73 -5.15 13.12 5.03
CA GLY A 73 -4.50 14.18 4.28
C GLY A 73 -4.99 14.27 2.83
N SER A 74 -4.05 14.49 1.91
CA SER A 74 -4.35 14.79 0.51
C SER A 74 -5.12 13.69 -0.23
N CYS A 75 -4.93 12.42 0.13
CA CYS A 75 -5.67 11.33 -0.52
C CYS A 75 -7.16 11.42 -0.21
N TYR A 76 -7.50 11.61 1.07
CA TYR A 76 -8.88 11.75 1.52
C TYR A 76 -9.57 12.94 0.86
N ASP A 77 -8.91 14.11 0.89
CA ASP A 77 -9.47 15.34 0.33
C ASP A 77 -9.75 15.20 -1.17
N TRP A 78 -8.81 14.58 -1.90
CA TRP A 78 -8.94 14.34 -3.34
C TRP A 78 -10.07 13.36 -3.66
N ASP A 79 -10.17 12.23 -2.94
CA ASP A 79 -11.22 11.24 -3.20
C ASP A 79 -12.62 11.81 -2.91
N ILE A 80 -12.76 12.61 -1.85
CA ILE A 80 -14.01 13.34 -1.59
C ILE A 80 -14.34 14.32 -2.71
N GLU A 81 -13.36 15.09 -3.20
CA GLU A 81 -13.54 15.99 -4.32
C GLU A 81 -14.00 15.25 -5.58
N VAL A 82 -13.38 14.12 -5.91
CA VAL A 82 -13.77 13.26 -7.04
C VAL A 82 -15.22 12.79 -6.92
N ILE A 83 -15.62 12.28 -5.76
CA ILE A 83 -16.98 11.81 -5.53
C ILE A 83 -18.00 12.95 -5.59
N GLU A 84 -17.69 14.11 -5.01
CA GLU A 84 -18.56 15.29 -5.06
C GLU A 84 -18.71 15.83 -6.48
N ASN A 85 -17.63 15.84 -7.25
CA ASN A 85 -17.64 16.24 -8.66
C ASN A 85 -18.46 15.27 -9.51
N PHE A 86 -18.28 13.96 -9.33
CA PHE A 86 -19.08 12.93 -10.01
C PHE A 86 -20.58 13.11 -9.73
N ARG A 87 -20.98 13.41 -8.49
CA ARG A 87 -22.40 13.62 -8.16
C ARG A 87 -23.00 14.85 -8.82
N LYS A 88 -22.21 15.91 -9.01
CA LYS A 88 -22.66 17.15 -9.67
C LYS A 88 -22.71 16.98 -11.18
N ASN A 89 -21.69 16.33 -11.74
CA ASN A 89 -21.51 16.10 -13.17
C ASN A 89 -21.16 14.63 -13.38
N PRO A 90 -22.17 13.74 -13.51
CA PRO A 90 -21.92 12.32 -13.73
C PRO A 90 -21.09 12.12 -15.00
N THR A 91 -19.91 11.54 -14.82
CA THR A 91 -18.99 11.15 -15.90
C THR A 91 -18.76 9.64 -15.83
N ASP A 92 -18.40 9.06 -16.97
CA ASP A 92 -18.16 7.63 -17.09
C ASP A 92 -16.85 7.25 -16.39
N TYR A 93 -16.93 6.94 -15.11
CA TYR A 93 -15.87 6.23 -14.39
C TYR A 93 -15.93 4.75 -14.75
N CYS A 94 -14.79 4.06 -14.64
CA CYS A 94 -14.72 2.62 -14.80
C CYS A 94 -15.04 1.93 -13.47
N TYR A 95 -15.79 0.83 -13.53
CA TYR A 95 -16.05 -0.01 -12.37
C TYR A 95 -14.82 -0.89 -12.12
N VAL A 96 -14.26 -0.88 -10.92
CA VAL A 96 -13.10 -1.71 -10.60
C VAL A 96 -13.55 -3.04 -10.00
N HIS A 97 -13.33 -4.15 -10.71
CA HIS A 97 -13.67 -5.49 -10.19
C HIS A 97 -12.67 -5.95 -9.14
N ASP A 98 -11.39 -5.86 -9.48
CA ASP A 98 -10.29 -6.17 -8.57
C ASP A 98 -8.98 -5.52 -9.07
N PHE A 99 -7.90 -5.78 -8.35
CA PHE A 99 -6.57 -5.40 -8.79
C PHE A 99 -5.51 -6.39 -8.28
N LYS A 100 -4.36 -6.36 -8.95
CA LYS A 100 -3.16 -7.10 -8.57
C LYS A 100 -1.96 -6.17 -8.50
N VAL A 101 -1.34 -6.09 -7.32
CA VAL A 101 0.01 -5.52 -7.19
C VAL A 101 0.98 -6.45 -7.90
N SER A 102 1.40 -6.03 -9.10
CA SER A 102 2.15 -6.84 -10.06
C SER A 102 3.66 -6.71 -9.86
N GLU A 103 4.11 -5.57 -9.37
CA GLU A 103 5.51 -5.31 -9.01
C GLU A 103 5.58 -4.37 -7.81
N VAL A 104 6.55 -4.60 -6.93
CA VAL A 104 6.93 -3.67 -5.86
C VAL A 104 8.38 -3.32 -6.06
N LYS A 105 8.66 -2.11 -6.55
CA LYS A 105 10.03 -1.68 -6.90
C LYS A 105 10.82 -1.20 -5.71
N ASN A 106 10.16 -0.52 -4.78
CA ASN A 106 10.81 -0.01 -3.58
C ASN A 106 9.80 0.04 -2.43
N ILE A 107 10.30 -0.26 -1.23
CA ILE A 107 9.64 -0.02 0.06
C ILE A 107 10.63 0.75 0.91
N ASP A 108 10.35 2.03 1.11
CA ASP A 108 11.15 2.94 1.94
C ASP A 108 10.38 3.27 3.21
N ILE A 109 10.96 2.89 4.35
CA ILE A 109 10.35 3.02 5.68
C ILE A 109 11.14 4.08 6.42
N LYS A 110 10.46 5.15 6.82
CA LYS A 110 11.06 6.23 7.61
C LYS A 110 10.07 6.67 8.68
N ASP A 111 10.47 6.51 9.94
CA ASP A 111 9.65 6.80 11.10
C ASP A 111 8.31 6.06 11.02
N ASN A 112 7.20 6.80 10.90
CA ASN A 112 5.86 6.26 10.76
C ASN A 112 5.34 6.27 9.32
N MET A 113 6.21 6.52 8.33
CA MET A 113 5.86 6.65 6.92
C MET A 113 6.44 5.49 6.13
N ILE A 114 5.59 4.84 5.33
CA ILE A 114 5.96 3.75 4.44
C ILE A 114 5.63 4.16 3.01
N ASN A 115 6.66 4.28 2.17
CA ASN A 115 6.54 4.68 0.78
C ASN A 115 6.76 3.48 -0.14
N PHE A 116 5.81 3.27 -1.05
CA PHE A 116 5.86 2.21 -2.05
C PHE A 116 5.92 2.79 -3.46
N LYS A 117 6.69 2.13 -4.31
CA LYS A 117 6.56 2.24 -5.77
C LYS A 117 5.96 0.97 -6.31
N LEU A 118 4.70 1.03 -6.73
CA LEU A 118 3.90 -0.13 -7.11
C LEU A 118 3.62 -0.11 -8.62
N LEU A 119 3.59 -1.27 -9.24
CA LEU A 119 2.87 -1.48 -10.50
C LEU A 119 1.59 -2.23 -10.18
N ILE A 120 0.44 -1.64 -10.46
CA ILE A 120 -0.87 -2.23 -10.22
C ILE A 120 -1.50 -2.57 -11.56
N THR A 121 -1.96 -3.82 -11.70
CA THR A 121 -2.85 -4.24 -12.79
C THR A 121 -4.28 -4.15 -12.26
N TRP A 122 -5.08 -3.28 -12.83
CA TRP A 122 -6.49 -3.08 -12.52
C TRP A 122 -7.36 -3.86 -13.49
N ASN A 123 -8.32 -4.62 -12.96
CA ASN A 123 -9.35 -5.26 -13.75
C ASN A 123 -10.60 -4.40 -13.66
N ILE A 124 -10.92 -3.70 -14.74
CA ILE A 124 -11.97 -2.69 -14.77
C ILE A 124 -13.00 -2.99 -15.85
N GLU A 125 -14.16 -2.35 -15.75
CA GLU A 125 -15.23 -2.42 -16.74
C GLU A 125 -15.74 -1.01 -17.05
N ASP A 126 -15.79 -0.69 -18.34
CA ASP A 126 -16.44 0.51 -18.89
C ASP A 126 -17.56 0.10 -19.86
N TYR A 127 -18.08 1.04 -20.63
CA TYR A 127 -19.10 0.79 -21.66
C TYR A 127 -18.63 -0.15 -22.79
N ASN A 128 -17.32 -0.26 -23.02
CA ASN A 128 -16.72 -1.13 -24.02
C ASN A 128 -16.45 -2.55 -23.48
N GLY A 129 -16.71 -2.78 -22.18
CA GLY A 129 -16.58 -4.06 -21.51
C GLY A 129 -15.39 -4.12 -20.56
N LYS A 130 -14.98 -5.36 -20.23
CA LYS A 130 -13.92 -5.61 -19.27
C LYS A 130 -12.54 -5.48 -19.90
N MET A 131 -11.63 -4.82 -19.19
CA MET A 131 -10.24 -4.65 -19.63
C MET A 131 -9.27 -4.66 -18.44
N GLU A 132 -7.99 -4.90 -18.74
CA GLU A 132 -6.90 -4.75 -17.79
C GLU A 132 -6.13 -3.45 -18.07
N ILE A 133 -5.86 -2.67 -17.03
CA ILE A 133 -5.01 -1.48 -17.10
C ILE A 133 -3.82 -1.63 -16.15
N LYS A 134 -2.61 -1.39 -16.64
CA LYS A 134 -1.37 -1.46 -15.84
C LYS A 134 -0.80 -0.08 -15.60
N GLU A 135 -0.80 0.35 -14.35
CA GLU A 135 -0.36 1.68 -13.97
C GLU A 135 0.63 1.66 -12.80
N LYS A 136 1.57 2.60 -12.84
CA LYS A 136 2.59 2.75 -11.79
C LYS A 136 2.15 3.80 -10.80
N TYR A 137 2.33 3.53 -9.51
CA TYR A 137 1.90 4.42 -8.43
C TYR A 137 3.00 4.69 -7.42
N ASN A 138 3.04 5.93 -6.92
CA ASN A 138 3.60 6.25 -5.62
C ASN A 138 2.48 6.10 -4.59
N LEU A 139 2.64 5.17 -3.65
CA LEU A 139 1.74 5.01 -2.52
C LEU A 139 2.49 5.39 -1.25
N LYS A 140 1.90 6.28 -0.44
CA LYS A 140 2.39 6.60 0.89
C LYS A 140 1.36 6.18 1.92
N ILE A 141 1.83 5.37 2.87
CA ILE A 141 1.06 4.94 4.04
C ILE A 141 1.67 5.58 5.27
N VAL A 142 0.83 6.02 6.19
CA VAL A 142 1.23 6.46 7.53
C VAL A 142 0.68 5.52 8.57
N LYS A 143 1.52 5.15 9.53
CA LYS A 143 1.12 4.45 10.75
C LYS A 143 0.86 5.49 11.83
N LEU A 144 -0.36 5.53 12.35
CA LEU A 144 -0.74 6.38 13.47
C LEU A 144 -1.29 5.47 14.56
N GLU A 145 -0.64 5.48 15.72
CA GLU A 145 -0.92 4.54 16.80
C GLU A 145 -0.84 3.09 16.26
N ASP A 146 -1.94 2.33 16.36
CA ASP A 146 -2.03 0.94 15.91
C ASP A 146 -2.79 0.79 14.58
N SER A 147 -2.89 1.85 13.77
CA SER A 147 -3.63 1.85 12.50
C SER A 147 -2.84 2.44 11.34
N PHE A 148 -3.09 1.92 10.14
CA PHE A 148 -2.50 2.39 8.89
C PHE A 148 -3.50 3.18 8.06
N TYR A 149 -3.01 4.21 7.38
CA TYR A 149 -3.81 5.07 6.51
C TYR A 149 -3.05 5.39 5.22
N ILE A 150 -3.76 5.47 4.10
CA ILE A 150 -3.25 6.02 2.86
C ILE A 150 -3.21 7.54 2.99
N GLU A 151 -2.02 8.13 2.88
CA GLU A 151 -1.86 9.58 2.87
C GLU A 151 -1.75 10.14 1.44
N LYS A 152 -1.22 9.32 0.52
CA LYS A 152 -0.99 9.71 -0.87
C LYS A 152 -1.06 8.50 -1.81
N PHE A 153 -1.72 8.66 -2.94
CA PHE A 153 -1.84 7.62 -3.96
C PHE A 153 -1.87 8.22 -5.37
N ASP A 154 -0.70 8.36 -5.98
CA ASP A 154 -0.54 9.10 -7.24
C ASP A 154 0.06 8.24 -8.35
N ILE A 155 -0.42 8.43 -9.58
CA ILE A 155 0.17 7.83 -10.78
C ILE A 155 1.57 8.41 -11.02
N ILE A 156 2.52 7.53 -11.34
CA ILE A 156 3.87 7.88 -11.79
C ILE A 156 3.80 8.08 -13.31
N LYS A 157 3.90 9.34 -13.74
CA LYS A 157 4.03 9.70 -15.16
C LYS A 157 5.39 9.32 -15.73
#